data_AF-A0A644XCR9-F1
#
_entry.id   AF-A0A644XCR9-F1
#
_cell.length_a   1.000
_cell.length_b   1.000
_cell.length_c   1.000
_cell.angle_alpha   90.00
_cell.angle_beta   90.00
_cell.angle_gamma   90.00
#
_symmetry.space_group_name_H-M   'P 1'
#
loop_
_entity.id
_entity.type
_entity.pdbx_description
1 polymer ?
#
loop_
_entity_poly.entity_id
_entity_poly.type
_entity_poly.pdbx_seq_one_letter_code
_entity_poly.pdbx_strand_id
1 'polypeptide(L)'
;MESASGKREVPITEFITFVRKTVLKEDELVTAIRVPYVEGVKGVFTKVARRKEVDLSTICGTVVKDGNGFRIALGAVAPTPVRLPKTEALLSGKPLTDALIDEAAKLAQTEVSPIDDVRASKAYRLDVTEVIVKNGLRAVR
;
A
#
# COMPACT_ATOMS: atom_id res chain seq x y z
N MET A 1 -0.77 -5.76 20.66
CA MET A 1 -0.04 -7.03 20.93
C MET A 1 -0.06 -7.23 22.43
N GLU A 2 -0.26 -8.46 22.88
CA GLU A 2 -0.40 -8.80 24.30
C GLU A 2 0.46 -10.01 24.65
N SER A 3 1.01 -10.00 25.85
CA SER A 3 1.64 -11.14 26.51
C SER A 3 1.27 -11.15 27.99
N ALA A 4 1.76 -12.14 28.75
CA ALA A 4 1.55 -12.19 30.20
C ALA A 4 2.13 -10.97 30.94
N SER A 5 3.12 -10.28 30.36
CA SER A 5 3.79 -9.12 30.96
C SER A 5 3.16 -7.78 30.61
N GLY A 6 2.21 -7.72 29.67
CA GLY A 6 1.46 -6.51 29.36
C GLY A 6 1.01 -6.38 27.92
N LYS A 7 0.67 -5.14 27.53
CA LYS A 7 0.18 -4.79 26.19
C LYS A 7 1.04 -3.71 25.58
N ARG A 8 1.25 -3.78 24.26
CA ARG A 8 1.86 -2.70 23.48
C ARG A 8 1.25 -2.57 22.09
N GLU A 9 1.33 -1.37 21.55
CA GLU A 9 0.90 -1.01 20.20
C GLU A 9 2.12 -0.54 19.38
N VAL A 10 2.10 -0.77 18.06
CA VAL A 10 3.07 -0.23 17.11
C VAL A 10 2.33 0.21 15.85
N PRO A 11 2.84 1.20 15.10
CA PRO A 11 2.32 1.52 13.78
C PRO A 11 2.34 0.29 12.86
N ILE A 12 1.32 0.12 12.02
CA ILE A 12 1.27 -1.00 11.05
C ILE A 12 2.46 -0.98 10.08
N THR A 13 3.02 0.20 9.81
CA THR A 13 4.23 0.40 9.00
C THR A 13 5.50 -0.15 9.64
N GLU A 14 5.49 -0.41 10.93
CA GLU A 14 6.61 -1.00 11.68
C GLU A 14 6.37 -2.49 11.98
N PHE A 15 5.12 -2.97 11.86
CA PHE A 15 4.76 -4.32 12.28
C PHE A 15 5.42 -5.43 11.43
N ILE A 16 5.47 -5.24 10.12
CA ILE A 16 6.06 -6.20 9.17
C ILE A 16 7.46 -5.72 8.82
N THR A 17 8.48 -6.41 9.33
CA THR A 17 9.87 -5.95 9.24
C THR A 17 10.61 -6.55 8.05
N PHE A 18 10.24 -7.76 7.61
CA PHE A 18 10.80 -8.40 6.42
C PHE A 18 9.93 -9.59 5.96
N VAL A 19 10.34 -10.26 4.88
CA VAL A 19 9.75 -11.53 4.44
C VAL A 19 9.75 -12.52 5.61
N ARG A 20 8.55 -12.99 5.99
CA ARG A 20 8.31 -13.92 7.12
C ARG A 20 8.78 -13.39 8.49
N LYS A 21 8.92 -12.08 8.66
CA LYS A 21 9.33 -11.46 9.94
C LYS A 21 8.38 -10.34 10.34
N THR A 22 8.07 -10.32 11.62
CA THR A 22 7.34 -9.23 12.28
C THR A 22 8.11 -8.77 13.51
N VAL A 23 7.61 -7.75 14.20
CA VAL A 23 8.16 -7.25 15.49
C VAL A 23 7.65 -8.07 16.70
N LEU A 24 6.84 -9.12 16.49
CA LEU A 24 6.36 -9.97 17.57
C LEU A 24 7.52 -10.64 18.30
N LYS A 25 7.45 -10.65 19.63
CA LYS A 25 8.24 -11.53 20.49
C LYS A 25 7.60 -12.91 20.57
N GLU A 26 8.35 -13.89 21.07
CA GLU A 26 7.91 -15.27 21.19
C GLU A 26 6.68 -15.45 22.10
N ASP A 27 6.51 -14.58 23.10
CA ASP A 27 5.40 -14.61 24.07
C ASP A 27 4.23 -13.67 23.69
N GLU A 28 4.30 -13.02 22.52
CA GLU A 28 3.32 -12.01 22.11
C GLU A 28 2.31 -12.53 21.08
N LEU A 29 1.04 -12.11 21.24
CA LEU A 29 -0.03 -12.33 20.28
C LEU A 29 -0.59 -10.99 19.76
N VAL A 30 -0.93 -10.92 18.47
CA VAL A 30 -1.73 -9.82 17.93
C VAL A 30 -3.20 -10.04 18.31
N THR A 31 -3.74 -9.17 19.15
CA THR A 31 -5.13 -9.27 19.64
C THR A 31 -6.09 -8.28 18.98
N ALA A 32 -5.57 -7.19 18.40
CA ALA A 32 -6.39 -6.15 17.79
C ALA A 32 -5.61 -5.33 16.76
N ILE A 33 -6.36 -4.68 15.87
CA ILE A 33 -5.88 -3.61 14.98
C ILE A 33 -6.78 -2.40 15.23
N ARG A 34 -6.17 -1.23 15.45
CA ARG A 34 -6.91 0.03 15.62
C ARG A 34 -6.92 0.78 14.29
N VAL A 35 -8.10 0.88 13.69
CA VAL A 35 -8.31 1.67 12.47
C VAL A 35 -9.12 2.91 12.85
N PRO A 36 -8.56 4.13 12.75
CA PRO A 36 -9.30 5.33 13.07
C PRO A 36 -10.43 5.54 12.06
N TYR A 37 -11.61 5.92 12.55
CA TYR A 37 -12.65 6.47 11.69
C TYR A 37 -12.31 7.93 11.39
N VAL A 38 -12.29 8.28 10.11
CA VAL A 38 -12.05 9.66 9.67
C VAL A 38 -13.14 10.01 8.68
N GLU A 39 -13.88 11.07 9.00
CA GLU A 39 -15.02 11.51 8.20
C GLU A 39 -14.57 12.00 6.82
N GLY A 40 -15.34 11.67 5.78
CA GLY A 40 -15.06 12.11 4.40
C GLY A 40 -13.90 11.40 3.71
N VAL A 41 -13.27 10.40 4.33
CA VAL A 41 -12.23 9.58 3.69
C VAL A 41 -12.81 8.77 2.54
N LYS A 42 -12.15 8.85 1.37
CA LYS A 42 -12.42 7.99 0.22
C LYS A 42 -11.24 7.05 0.02
N GLY A 43 -11.51 5.77 -0.15
CA GLY A 43 -10.48 4.77 -0.39
C GLY A 43 -10.90 3.76 -1.44
N VAL A 44 -9.94 3.30 -2.25
CA VAL A 44 -10.15 2.22 -3.21
C VAL A 44 -9.01 1.21 -3.07
N PHE A 45 -9.39 -0.07 -2.96
CA PHE A 45 -8.47 -1.19 -3.02
C PHE A 45 -8.54 -1.83 -4.40
N THR A 46 -7.38 -2.10 -5.00
CA THR A 46 -7.25 -2.78 -6.29
C THR A 46 -6.41 -4.02 -6.12
N LYS A 47 -6.89 -5.14 -6.66
CA LYS A 47 -6.17 -6.41 -6.75
C LYS A 47 -6.00 -6.81 -8.20
N VAL A 48 -4.77 -7.09 -8.60
CA VAL A 48 -4.44 -7.68 -9.90
C VAL A 48 -3.93 -9.09 -9.66
N ALA A 49 -4.53 -10.07 -10.33
CA ALA A 49 -4.19 -11.49 -10.26
C ALA A 49 -4.33 -12.13 -11.65
N ARG A 50 -3.80 -13.34 -11.84
CA ARG A 50 -3.81 -14.01 -13.16
C ARG A 50 -5.18 -14.54 -13.55
N ARG A 51 -6.04 -14.78 -12.56
CA ARG A 51 -7.43 -15.18 -12.72
C ARG A 51 -8.33 -14.44 -11.73
N LYS A 52 -9.62 -14.35 -12.05
CA LYS A 52 -10.59 -13.57 -11.26
C LYS A 52 -10.87 -14.18 -9.88
N GLU A 53 -10.85 -15.50 -9.77
CA GLU A 53 -11.26 -16.23 -8.56
C GLU A 53 -10.09 -16.96 -7.91
N VAL A 54 -10.11 -17.07 -6.59
CA VAL A 54 -9.17 -17.83 -5.73
C VAL A 54 -7.72 -17.77 -6.24
N ASP A 55 -7.12 -16.58 -6.25
CA ASP A 55 -5.72 -16.40 -6.61
C ASP A 55 -5.03 -15.39 -5.68
N LEU A 56 -3.72 -15.55 -5.53
CA LEU A 56 -2.88 -14.58 -4.83
C LEU A 56 -2.70 -13.34 -5.70
N SER A 57 -2.62 -12.19 -5.06
CA SER A 57 -2.31 -10.94 -5.74
C SER A 57 -0.96 -11.07 -6.45
N THR A 58 -0.94 -10.79 -7.75
CA THR A 58 0.30 -10.45 -8.45
C THR A 58 0.80 -9.10 -7.95
N ILE A 59 -0.12 -8.14 -7.81
CA ILE A 59 0.10 -6.86 -7.12
C ILE A 59 -1.25 -6.42 -6.54
N CYS A 60 -1.22 -5.74 -5.41
CA CYS A 60 -2.39 -5.04 -4.90
C CYS A 60 -2.00 -3.67 -4.38
N GLY A 61 -2.98 -2.78 -4.29
CA GLY A 61 -2.75 -1.44 -3.79
C GLY A 61 -4.01 -0.79 -3.26
N THR A 62 -3.82 0.12 -2.32
CA THR A 62 -4.88 0.99 -1.80
C THR A 62 -4.47 2.44 -2.02
N VAL A 63 -5.36 3.25 -2.57
CA VAL A 63 -5.25 4.71 -2.59
C VAL A 63 -6.34 5.27 -1.71
N VAL A 64 -5.96 6.11 -0.75
CA VAL A 64 -6.86 6.79 0.18
C VAL A 64 -6.65 8.29 0.07
N LYS A 65 -7.74 9.03 -0.03
CA LYS A 65 -7.80 10.50 0.08
C LYS A 65 -8.46 10.86 1.40
N ASP A 66 -7.77 11.67 2.19
CA ASP A 66 -8.18 12.13 3.52
C ASP A 66 -8.02 13.65 3.56
N GLY A 67 -9.13 14.37 3.36
CA GLY A 67 -9.10 15.82 3.12
C GLY A 67 -8.19 16.17 1.93
N ASN A 68 -7.10 16.89 2.24
CA ASN A 68 -6.06 17.29 1.29
C ASN A 68 -4.86 16.33 1.23
N GLY A 69 -4.84 15.29 2.06
CA GLY A 69 -3.78 14.30 2.13
C GLY A 69 -4.09 13.02 1.35
N PHE A 70 -3.03 12.29 1.03
CA PHE A 70 -3.12 10.98 0.37
C PHE A 70 -2.33 9.94 1.16
N ARG A 71 -2.84 8.71 1.16
CA ARG A 71 -2.12 7.53 1.64
C ARG A 71 -2.20 6.45 0.56
N ILE A 72 -1.05 5.98 0.11
CA ILE A 72 -0.92 4.99 -0.95
C ILE A 72 -0.06 3.85 -0.42
N ALA A 73 -0.61 2.65 -0.42
CA ALA A 73 0.10 1.45 0.03
C ALA A 73 0.01 0.36 -1.03
N LEU A 74 1.13 -0.33 -1.29
CA LEU A 74 1.22 -1.40 -2.28
C LEU A 74 1.76 -2.70 -1.67
N GLY A 75 1.28 -3.83 -2.19
CA GLY A 75 1.71 -5.17 -1.83
C GLY A 75 2.30 -5.93 -3.03
N ALA A 76 3.19 -6.89 -2.76
CA ALA A 76 3.90 -7.69 -3.76
C ALA A 76 4.81 -6.88 -4.72
N VAL A 77 5.28 -5.72 -4.26
CA VAL A 77 6.21 -4.83 -4.99
C VAL A 77 7.48 -4.50 -4.20
N ALA A 78 7.66 -5.16 -3.06
CA ALA A 78 8.81 -5.05 -2.17
C ALA A 78 8.79 -6.25 -1.17
N PRO A 79 9.86 -6.47 -0.37
CA PRO A 79 9.89 -7.50 0.67
C PRO A 79 8.76 -7.40 1.71
N THR A 80 8.23 -6.20 1.93
CA THR A 80 7.09 -5.91 2.82
C THR A 80 6.06 -5.06 2.06
N PRO A 81 4.82 -4.91 2.56
CA PRO A 81 3.92 -3.88 2.07
C PRO A 81 4.54 -2.49 2.29
N VAL A 82 4.49 -1.62 1.29
CA VAL A 82 5.16 -0.31 1.34
C VAL A 82 4.19 0.84 1.19
N ARG A 83 4.52 1.98 1.82
CA ARG A 83 3.94 3.29 1.56
C ARG A 83 4.74 4.02 0.49
N LEU A 84 4.11 4.98 -0.19
CA LEU A 84 4.74 5.77 -1.26
C LEU A 84 4.86 7.24 -0.83
N PRO A 85 5.72 7.57 0.16
CA PRO A 85 5.76 8.90 0.77
C PRO A 85 6.13 10.02 -0.22
N LYS A 86 6.96 9.78 -1.24
CA LYS A 86 7.29 10.81 -2.23
C LYS A 86 6.09 11.11 -3.13
N THR A 87 5.40 10.07 -3.56
CA THR A 87 4.15 10.19 -4.34
C THR A 87 3.05 10.87 -3.53
N GLU A 88 2.88 10.49 -2.27
CA GLU A 88 1.93 11.13 -1.35
C GLU A 88 2.25 12.62 -1.14
N ALA A 89 3.53 12.96 -0.94
CA ALA A 89 3.99 14.34 -0.77
C ALA A 89 3.78 15.18 -2.04
N LEU A 90 3.98 14.59 -3.23
CA LEU A 90 3.72 15.27 -4.51
C LEU A 90 2.25 15.70 -4.63
N LEU A 91 1.32 14.86 -4.16
CA LEU A 91 -0.13 15.04 -4.27
C LEU A 91 -0.71 15.96 -3.19
N SER A 92 -0.14 15.93 -1.99
CA SER A 92 -0.71 16.59 -0.82
C SER A 92 -0.95 18.09 -1.04
N GLY A 93 -2.16 18.55 -0.72
CA GLY A 93 -2.55 19.96 -0.85
C GLY A 93 -2.84 20.43 -2.28
N LYS A 94 -2.75 19.55 -3.29
CA LYS A 94 -2.96 19.92 -4.70
C LYS A 94 -4.26 19.32 -5.27
N PRO A 95 -4.93 20.02 -6.20
CA PRO A 95 -6.06 19.44 -6.93
C PRO A 95 -5.60 18.30 -7.84
N LEU A 96 -6.38 17.22 -7.90
CA LEU A 96 -6.14 16.07 -8.76
C LEU A 96 -6.46 16.37 -10.23
N THR A 97 -5.52 17.05 -10.90
CA THR A 97 -5.54 17.21 -12.36
C THR A 97 -5.02 15.95 -13.04
N ASP A 98 -5.40 15.73 -14.31
CA ASP A 98 -4.95 14.55 -15.05
C ASP A 98 -3.42 14.53 -15.21
N ALA A 99 -2.79 15.70 -15.38
CA ALA A 99 -1.33 15.83 -15.44
C ALA A 99 -0.65 15.43 -14.11
N LEU A 100 -1.19 15.87 -12.97
CA LEU A 100 -0.65 15.53 -11.66
C LEU A 100 -0.83 14.02 -11.35
N ILE A 101 -1.97 13.45 -11.75
CA ILE A 101 -2.22 12.02 -11.61
C ILE A 101 -1.17 11.22 -12.41
N ASP A 102 -0.89 11.63 -13.64
CA ASP A 102 0.09 10.97 -14.51
C ASP A 102 1.53 11.10 -13.96
N GLU A 103 1.88 12.27 -13.42
CA GLU A 103 3.17 12.49 -12.76
C GLU A 103 3.32 11.61 -11.51
N ALA A 104 2.31 11.59 -10.64
CA ALA A 104 2.31 10.79 -9.42
C ALA A 104 2.38 9.28 -9.71
N ALA A 105 1.66 8.81 -10.73
CA ALA A 105 1.66 7.41 -11.12
C ALA A 105 3.05 6.96 -11.63
N LYS A 106 3.76 7.82 -12.38
CA LYS A 106 5.15 7.54 -12.80
C LYS A 106 6.11 7.57 -11.62
N LEU A 107 5.97 8.54 -10.72
CA LEU A 107 6.81 8.65 -9.52
C LEU A 107 6.70 7.40 -8.63
N ALA A 108 5.49 6.84 -8.51
CA ALA A 108 5.23 5.64 -7.72
C ALA A 108 6.13 4.44 -8.09
N GLN A 109 6.50 4.29 -9.37
CA GLN A 109 7.39 3.22 -9.82
C GLN A 109 8.79 3.31 -9.18
N THR A 110 9.22 4.52 -8.80
CA THR A 110 10.55 4.75 -8.21
C THR A 110 10.62 4.42 -6.71
N GLU A 111 9.47 4.17 -6.08
CA GLU A 111 9.35 3.87 -4.65
C GLU A 111 9.17 2.38 -4.37
N VAL A 112 9.19 1.55 -5.41
CA VAL A 112 9.02 0.10 -5.31
C VAL A 112 10.23 -0.65 -5.87
N SER A 113 10.43 -1.89 -5.42
CA SER A 113 11.51 -2.76 -5.89
C SER A 113 11.02 -4.21 -6.01
N PRO A 114 10.17 -4.50 -7.01
CA PRO A 114 9.64 -5.83 -7.22
C PRO A 114 10.71 -6.83 -7.70
N ILE A 115 10.46 -8.10 -7.44
CA ILE A 115 11.20 -9.24 -8.01
C ILE A 115 10.46 -9.81 -9.22
N ASP A 116 11.17 -10.60 -10.02
CA ASP A 116 10.58 -11.54 -10.97
C ASP A 116 10.17 -12.83 -10.25
N ASP A 117 9.03 -13.41 -10.63
CA ASP A 117 8.62 -14.75 -10.21
C ASP A 117 7.72 -15.44 -11.25
N VAL A 118 7.25 -16.63 -10.91
CA VAL A 118 6.34 -17.43 -11.76
C VAL A 118 4.97 -16.78 -11.98
N ARG A 119 4.65 -15.68 -11.29
CA ARG A 119 3.38 -14.97 -11.41
C ARG A 119 3.49 -13.76 -12.33
N ALA A 120 4.60 -13.03 -12.25
CA ALA A 120 4.88 -11.91 -13.13
C ALA A 120 6.36 -11.48 -13.07
N SER A 121 6.80 -10.84 -14.14
CA SER A 121 8.09 -10.16 -14.17
C SER A 121 8.10 -8.89 -13.30
N LYS A 122 9.29 -8.44 -12.93
CA LYS A 122 9.56 -7.16 -12.31
C LYS A 122 9.02 -6.02 -13.16
N ALA A 123 9.26 -6.05 -14.47
CA ALA A 123 8.80 -5.03 -15.41
C ALA A 123 7.26 -4.91 -15.39
N TYR A 124 6.55 -6.04 -15.46
CA TYR A 124 5.09 -6.04 -15.36
C TYR A 124 4.59 -5.46 -14.04
N ARG A 125 5.25 -5.77 -12.91
CA ARG A 125 4.89 -5.22 -11.59
C ARG A 125 5.10 -3.71 -11.51
N LEU A 126 6.13 -3.17 -12.17
CA LEU A 126 6.36 -1.73 -12.28
C LEU A 126 5.27 -1.05 -13.11
N ASP A 127 4.95 -1.59 -14.29
CA ASP A 127 3.89 -1.04 -15.16
C ASP A 127 2.53 -1.05 -14.43
N VAL A 128 2.19 -2.15 -13.76
CA VAL A 128 0.92 -2.25 -13.04
C VAL A 128 0.90 -1.37 -11.78
N THR A 129 2.06 -1.06 -11.18
CA THR A 129 2.15 -0.07 -10.10
C THR A 129 1.65 1.29 -10.56
N GLU A 130 2.12 1.76 -11.73
CA GLU A 130 1.64 3.01 -12.33
C GLU A 130 0.13 2.96 -12.56
N VAL A 131 -0.37 1.88 -13.16
CA VAL A 131 -1.81 1.71 -13.47
C VAL A 131 -2.67 1.73 -12.20
N ILE A 132 -2.28 1.02 -11.14
CA ILE A 132 -3.01 0.97 -9.88
C ILE A 132 -3.07 2.36 -9.24
N VAL A 133 -1.95 3.07 -9.19
CA VAL A 133 -1.92 4.42 -8.60
C VAL A 133 -2.75 5.39 -9.42
N LYS A 134 -2.59 5.41 -10.74
CA LYS A 134 -3.35 6.26 -11.66
C LYS A 134 -4.86 6.05 -11.53
N ASN A 135 -5.31 4.81 -11.60
CA ASN A 135 -6.74 4.48 -11.49
C ASN A 135 -7.27 4.73 -10.08
N GLY A 136 -6.47 4.45 -9.06
CA GLY A 136 -6.82 4.72 -7.67
C GLY A 136 -7.05 6.20 -7.40
N LEU A 137 -6.15 7.07 -7.89
CA LEU A 137 -6.28 8.52 -7.77
C LEU A 137 -7.52 9.05 -8.51
N ARG A 138 -7.81 8.52 -9.70
CA ARG A 138 -9.03 8.88 -10.44
C ARG A 138 -10.31 8.49 -9.69
N ALA A 139 -10.32 7.32 -9.04
CA ALA A 139 -11.48 6.84 -8.30
C ALA A 139 -11.77 7.63 -7.01
N VAL A 140 -10.75 8.26 -6.41
CA VAL A 140 -10.91 9.08 -5.19
C VAL A 140 -10.96 10.58 -5.47
N ARG A 141 -10.98 10.99 -6.74
CA ARG A 141 -10.99 12.40 -7.17
C ARG A 141 -12.14 13.18 -6.52
#